data_AF-A0A8T3V932-F1
#
_entry.id   AF-A0A8T3V932-F1
#
_cell.length_a   1.000
_cell.length_b   1.000
_cell.length_c   1.000
_cell.angle_alpha   90.00
_cell.angle_beta   90.00
_cell.angle_gamma   90.00
#
_symmetry.space_group_name_H-M   'P 1'
#
loop_
_entity.id
_entity.type
_entity.pdbx_description
1 polymer ?
#
loop_
_entity_poly.entity_id
_entity_poly.type
_entity_poly.pdbx_seq_one_letter_code
_entity_poly.pdbx_strand_id
1 'polypeptide(L)'
;MNKKIVALILVIFISFCFLSIVVADSALHKDNHTNHDKTIDKDKKVDNNKVDKNKKTDKNKTTDKNKTKNKPKGNFILALGSGNDIMFSDGFRGFILDHSKPPAKSGDEFKRASASHAGNSNTLKKGIIDSYMDDSTDHIESKMNDSTKNGSSSSKARESAAASYGSIGDHDVVKINDHTEAIFDFEVLTSVSGNVSDYFAYKVSFRNIENQTNNTNVTNTTNVTNTTNITNLTQPMDNQTNATFLKGLYDYLAFLANLLFNAWKPIIGTLINNFLMLYNALGELVNLFANFLIDLQALMDALGELLKMLESLWKELDGLLKLLAILMNLIQQLLDLIQAIIDFILQLIDALIALLMELLEWLYALIQFLIDLINQLIALIQAILAFLKALGSFLINVIESAVIIITTFVIITIGAFVYNRIR
;
A
#
# COMPACT_ATOMS: atom_id res chain seq x y z
N MET A 1 -31.65 -30.60 -11.53
CA MET A 1 -30.48 -29.74 -11.27
C MET A 1 -29.82 -30.19 -9.97
N ASN A 2 -28.53 -30.49 -9.98
CA ASN A 2 -27.83 -31.09 -8.83
C ASN A 2 -27.77 -30.09 -7.66
N LYS A 3 -28.09 -30.53 -6.42
CA LYS A 3 -28.09 -29.64 -5.22
C LYS A 3 -26.76 -28.89 -5.04
N LYS A 4 -25.65 -29.49 -5.48
CA LYS A 4 -24.32 -28.88 -5.48
C LYS A 4 -24.18 -27.71 -6.46
N ILE A 5 -24.84 -27.77 -7.61
CA ILE A 5 -24.81 -26.70 -8.64
C ILE A 5 -25.63 -25.50 -8.15
N VAL A 6 -26.77 -25.74 -7.51
CA VAL A 6 -27.60 -24.66 -6.92
C VAL A 6 -26.84 -23.95 -5.81
N ALA A 7 -26.14 -24.69 -4.94
CA ALA A 7 -25.32 -24.11 -3.88
C ALA A 7 -24.16 -23.26 -4.41
N LEU A 8 -23.48 -23.72 -5.48
CA LEU A 8 -22.40 -22.96 -6.12
C LEU A 8 -22.89 -21.63 -6.71
N ILE A 9 -24.04 -21.65 -7.40
CA ILE A 9 -24.64 -20.45 -7.98
C ILE A 9 -25.03 -19.45 -6.89
N LEU A 10 -25.57 -19.92 -5.77
CA LEU A 10 -25.93 -19.08 -4.62
C LEU A 10 -24.71 -18.40 -3.98
N VAL A 11 -23.59 -19.13 -3.85
CA VAL A 11 -22.34 -18.57 -3.32
C VAL A 11 -21.75 -17.50 -4.26
N ILE A 12 -21.79 -17.73 -5.57
CA ILE A 12 -21.33 -16.75 -6.57
C ILE A 12 -22.19 -15.48 -6.51
N PHE A 13 -23.51 -15.64 -6.41
CA PHE A 13 -24.45 -14.50 -6.34
C PHE A 13 -24.24 -13.66 -5.07
N ILE A 14 -24.05 -14.32 -3.92
CA ILE A 14 -23.74 -13.64 -2.65
C ILE A 14 -22.41 -12.89 -2.74
N SER A 15 -21.37 -13.48 -3.36
CA SER A 15 -20.06 -12.84 -3.53
C SER A 15 -20.14 -11.57 -4.41
N PHE A 16 -20.95 -11.60 -5.47
CA PHE A 16 -21.20 -10.43 -6.33
C PHE A 16 -21.94 -9.30 -5.60
N CYS A 17 -22.88 -9.63 -4.71
CA CYS A 17 -23.56 -8.64 -3.87
C CYS A 17 -22.58 -7.91 -2.94
N PHE A 18 -21.61 -8.63 -2.35
CA PHE A 18 -20.61 -8.01 -1.48
C PHE A 18 -19.63 -7.10 -2.23
N LEU A 19 -19.23 -7.45 -3.47
CA LEU A 19 -18.40 -6.57 -4.31
C LEU A 19 -19.13 -5.25 -4.65
N SER A 20 -20.44 -5.31 -4.88
CA SER A 20 -21.25 -4.14 -5.23
C SER A 20 -21.36 -3.13 -4.09
N ILE A 21 -21.37 -3.60 -2.84
CA ILE A 21 -21.41 -2.74 -1.64
C ILE A 21 -20.07 -2.02 -1.43
N VAL A 22 -18.95 -2.70 -1.64
CA VAL A 22 -17.60 -2.10 -1.48
C VAL A 22 -17.34 -1.01 -2.53
N VAL A 23 -17.82 -1.20 -3.76
CA VAL A 23 -17.67 -0.18 -4.82
C VAL A 23 -18.55 1.05 -4.55
N ALA A 24 -19.76 0.87 -4.00
CA ALA A 24 -20.66 1.97 -3.67
C ALA A 24 -20.11 2.87 -2.54
N ASP A 25 -19.44 2.29 -1.53
CA ASP A 25 -18.86 3.05 -0.42
C ASP A 25 -17.64 3.90 -0.85
N SER A 26 -16.88 3.41 -1.84
CA SER A 26 -15.74 4.16 -2.41
C SER A 26 -16.15 5.39 -3.23
N ALA A 27 -17.39 5.43 -3.73
CA ALA A 27 -17.88 6.53 -4.55
C ALA A 27 -18.42 7.71 -3.74
N LEU A 28 -18.69 7.53 -2.44
CA LEU A 28 -19.35 8.54 -1.61
C LEU A 28 -18.40 9.52 -0.91
N HIS A 29 -17.08 9.36 -1.09
CA HIS A 29 -16.07 10.16 -0.39
C HIS A 29 -15.35 11.22 -1.24
N LYS A 30 -15.92 11.59 -2.40
CA LYS A 30 -15.46 12.76 -3.17
C LYS A 30 -16.53 13.84 -3.22
N ASP A 31 -16.07 15.05 -2.87
CA ASP A 31 -16.68 16.36 -3.11
C ASP A 31 -17.41 16.98 -1.91
N ASN A 32 -16.62 17.59 -1.02
CA ASN A 32 -17.04 18.80 -0.31
C ASN A 32 -15.83 19.72 -0.06
N HIS A 33 -15.44 20.47 -1.08
CA HIS A 33 -14.68 21.72 -0.91
C HIS A 33 -15.05 22.69 -2.04
N THR A 34 -16.19 23.36 -1.89
CA THR A 34 -16.47 24.62 -2.59
C THR A 34 -15.98 25.74 -1.68
N ASN A 35 -14.90 26.43 -2.09
CA ASN A 35 -14.51 27.69 -1.49
C ASN A 35 -14.72 28.82 -2.50
N HIS A 36 -15.36 29.87 -2.00
CA HIS A 36 -15.56 31.16 -2.63
C HIS A 36 -14.24 31.77 -3.12
N ASP A 37 -14.22 32.36 -4.32
CA ASP A 37 -13.87 33.78 -4.46
C ASP A 37 -14.35 34.39 -5.78
N LYS A 38 -14.73 35.66 -5.70
CA LYS A 38 -15.23 36.55 -6.74
C LYS A 38 -14.11 37.00 -7.67
N THR A 39 -14.45 37.28 -8.93
CA THR A 39 -14.26 38.63 -9.50
C THR A 39 -15.03 38.82 -10.80
N ILE A 40 -15.45 40.06 -10.96
CA ILE A 40 -16.23 40.70 -12.03
C ILE A 40 -15.32 40.93 -13.25
N ASP A 41 -15.77 40.64 -14.47
CA ASP A 41 -15.93 41.68 -15.51
C ASP A 41 -16.77 41.21 -16.71
N LYS A 42 -17.44 42.20 -17.30
CA LYS A 42 -18.43 42.13 -18.38
C LYS A 42 -17.80 42.11 -19.78
N ASP A 43 -18.65 41.81 -20.75
CA ASP A 43 -18.56 42.15 -22.17
C ASP A 43 -17.51 41.43 -23.03
N LYS A 44 -17.94 40.44 -23.83
CA LYS A 44 -18.29 40.69 -25.24
C LYS A 44 -18.79 39.43 -25.97
N LYS A 45 -19.85 39.72 -26.71
CA LYS A 45 -20.54 39.02 -27.80
C LYS A 45 -19.60 38.51 -28.92
N VAL A 46 -20.09 37.50 -29.67
CA VAL A 46 -19.82 37.20 -31.12
C VAL A 46 -18.47 36.45 -31.32
N ASP A 47 -18.34 35.31 -32.00
CA ASP A 47 -19.10 34.70 -33.10
C ASP A 47 -18.92 33.18 -33.18
N ASN A 48 -19.87 32.54 -33.85
CA ASN A 48 -19.79 31.19 -34.40
C ASN A 48 -18.67 31.11 -35.45
N ASN A 49 -17.80 30.10 -35.40
CA ASN A 49 -17.50 29.36 -36.63
C ASN A 49 -16.94 27.95 -36.44
N LYS A 50 -17.31 27.17 -37.43
CA LYS A 50 -17.29 25.72 -37.60
C LYS A 50 -16.05 25.37 -38.42
N VAL A 51 -15.59 24.12 -38.28
CA VAL A 51 -14.76 23.37 -39.25
C VAL A 51 -13.29 23.82 -39.40
N ASP A 52 -12.35 23.00 -38.91
CA ASP A 52 -11.50 22.18 -39.79
C ASP A 52 -10.54 21.29 -38.97
N LYS A 53 -10.69 19.96 -39.14
CA LYS A 53 -9.72 18.96 -38.69
C LYS A 53 -8.85 18.61 -39.88
N ASN A 54 -7.60 19.10 -39.89
CA ASN A 54 -6.47 18.42 -40.53
C ASN A 54 -5.16 19.16 -40.22
N LYS A 55 -4.30 18.60 -39.36
CA LYS A 55 -2.87 18.48 -39.68
C LYS A 55 -2.11 17.58 -38.69
N LYS A 56 -1.61 16.51 -39.28
CA LYS A 56 -0.52 15.63 -38.83
C LYS A 56 0.75 16.45 -38.59
N THR A 57 1.43 16.27 -37.46
CA THR A 57 2.90 16.36 -37.37
C THR A 57 3.42 15.79 -36.06
N ASP A 58 4.44 14.96 -36.21
CA ASP A 58 5.30 14.38 -35.19
C ASP A 58 5.87 15.40 -34.20
N LYS A 59 6.13 14.95 -32.97
CA LYS A 59 7.45 15.07 -32.31
C LYS A 59 7.45 14.52 -30.89
N ASN A 60 8.40 13.60 -30.66
CA ASN A 60 9.03 13.29 -29.39
C ASN A 60 9.17 14.51 -28.47
N LYS A 61 8.65 14.41 -27.24
CA LYS A 61 9.14 15.20 -26.11
C LYS A 61 8.85 14.50 -24.78
N THR A 62 9.87 13.77 -24.30
CA THR A 62 10.06 13.44 -22.89
C THR A 62 9.88 14.71 -22.04
N THR A 63 8.99 14.65 -21.05
CA THR A 63 8.84 15.74 -20.07
C THR A 63 8.77 15.13 -18.68
N ASP A 64 9.87 15.28 -17.95
CA ASP A 64 9.96 15.20 -16.49
C ASP A 64 8.79 15.92 -15.83
N LYS A 65 8.05 15.19 -15.01
CA LYS A 65 7.08 15.75 -14.07
C LYS A 65 7.61 15.58 -12.66
N ASN A 66 8.49 16.50 -12.25
CA ASN A 66 8.72 16.79 -10.84
C ASN A 66 8.73 18.31 -10.65
N LYS A 67 7.54 18.88 -10.38
CA LYS A 67 7.37 20.25 -9.88
C LYS A 67 5.95 20.47 -9.33
N THR A 68 5.80 20.24 -8.03
CA THR A 68 4.75 20.84 -7.18
C THR A 68 5.48 21.71 -6.17
N LYS A 69 5.64 23.00 -6.48
CA LYS A 69 4.83 24.14 -6.00
C LYS A 69 5.00 24.41 -4.49
N ASN A 70 5.93 25.32 -4.22
CA ASN A 70 6.10 26.09 -2.98
C ASN A 70 4.82 26.83 -2.54
N LYS A 71 4.42 26.62 -1.28
CA LYS A 71 3.86 27.63 -0.34
C LYS A 71 3.59 26.97 1.03
N PRO A 72 3.54 27.75 2.14
CA PRO A 72 4.62 28.47 2.81
C PRO A 72 5.36 27.60 3.85
N LYS A 73 6.65 27.89 4.08
CA LYS A 73 7.51 27.26 5.09
C LYS A 73 6.98 27.50 6.52
N GLY A 74 6.11 26.64 7.02
CA GLY A 74 5.99 26.49 8.46
C GLY A 74 7.22 25.76 8.98
N ASN A 75 7.72 26.12 10.17
CA ASN A 75 8.78 25.40 10.88
C ASN A 75 8.22 24.06 11.40
N PHE A 76 7.78 23.20 10.49
CA PHE A 76 7.31 21.86 10.81
C PHE A 76 8.48 20.90 10.72
N ILE A 77 8.45 19.91 11.60
CA ILE A 77 9.35 18.77 11.57
C ILE A 77 8.55 17.61 10.99
N LEU A 78 9.17 16.85 10.08
CA LEU A 78 8.53 15.69 9.46
C LEU A 78 8.99 14.40 10.14
N ALA A 79 8.05 13.51 10.41
CA ALA A 79 8.38 12.13 10.76
C ALA A 79 9.05 11.43 9.56
N LEU A 80 10.14 10.71 9.78
CA LEU A 80 10.85 9.95 8.73
C LEU A 80 10.49 8.46 8.73
N GLY A 81 9.74 7.99 9.72
CA GLY A 81 9.35 6.59 9.87
C GLY A 81 7.96 6.43 10.49
N SER A 82 7.66 5.21 10.92
CA SER A 82 6.41 4.90 11.63
C SER A 82 6.68 3.96 12.79
N GLY A 83 5.98 4.18 13.91
CA GLY A 83 6.08 3.32 15.09
C GLY A 83 6.16 4.11 16.39
N ASN A 84 6.52 3.39 17.46
CA ASN A 84 6.71 3.95 18.80
C ASN A 84 8.01 4.72 18.93
N ASP A 85 8.98 4.40 18.09
CA ASP A 85 10.34 4.93 18.09
C ASP A 85 10.69 5.34 16.66
N ILE A 86 10.77 6.65 16.41
CA ILE A 86 10.94 7.19 15.07
C ILE A 86 11.98 8.30 15.06
N MET A 87 12.61 8.48 13.90
CA MET A 87 13.47 9.61 13.62
C MET A 87 12.70 10.72 12.91
N PHE A 88 13.10 11.96 13.16
CA PHE A 88 12.52 13.15 12.58
C PHE A 88 13.49 13.86 11.64
N SER A 89 12.98 14.73 10.77
CA SER A 89 13.74 15.38 9.68
C SER A 89 14.91 16.26 10.13
N ASP A 90 14.97 16.60 11.41
CA ASP A 90 15.99 17.43 12.05
C ASP A 90 17.00 16.63 12.91
N GLY A 91 16.87 15.30 12.88
CA GLY A 91 17.73 14.36 13.61
C GLY A 91 17.32 14.11 15.05
N PHE A 92 16.16 14.59 15.50
CA PHE A 92 15.59 14.12 16.76
C PHE A 92 15.06 12.69 16.61
N ARG A 93 15.15 11.92 17.70
CA ARG A 93 14.51 10.62 17.86
C ARG A 93 13.40 10.78 18.87
N GLY A 94 12.23 10.19 18.66
CA GLY A 94 11.11 10.40 19.57
C GLY A 94 10.30 9.15 19.87
N PHE A 95 9.68 9.18 21.05
CA PHE A 95 8.83 8.13 21.60
C PHE A 95 7.40 8.58 21.83
N ILE A 96 6.42 7.73 21.51
CA ILE A 96 5.00 8.04 21.73
C ILE A 96 4.70 8.39 23.19
N LEU A 97 4.02 9.51 23.41
CA LEU A 97 3.47 9.91 24.70
C LEU A 97 2.05 9.39 24.92
N ASP A 98 1.22 9.41 23.87
CA ASP A 98 -0.20 9.05 23.92
C ASP A 98 -0.48 7.79 23.09
N HIS A 99 -0.55 6.64 23.77
CA HIS A 99 -0.84 5.35 23.14
C HIS A 99 -2.33 5.17 22.76
N SER A 100 -3.20 6.14 23.07
CA SER A 100 -4.61 6.09 22.61
C SER A 100 -4.78 6.53 21.16
N LYS A 101 -3.76 7.21 20.61
CA LYS A 101 -3.71 7.65 19.21
C LYS A 101 -2.81 6.73 18.39
N PRO A 102 -3.02 6.65 17.06
CA PRO A 102 -2.15 5.87 16.19
C PRO A 102 -0.75 6.50 16.10
N PRO A 103 0.30 5.68 15.89
CA PRO A 103 1.65 6.17 15.64
C PRO A 103 1.71 7.01 14.37
N ALA A 104 2.66 7.95 14.34
CA ALA A 104 2.96 8.75 13.17
C ALA A 104 3.40 7.87 11.99
N LYS A 105 3.23 8.41 10.79
CA LYS A 105 3.74 7.88 9.52
C LYS A 105 4.70 8.88 8.90
N SER A 106 5.54 8.39 7.98
CA SER A 106 6.47 9.23 7.24
C SER A 106 5.74 10.37 6.53
N GLY A 107 6.21 11.60 6.74
CA GLY A 107 5.61 12.82 6.21
C GLY A 107 4.60 13.51 7.14
N ASP A 108 4.21 12.93 8.27
CA ASP A 108 3.39 13.62 9.26
C ASP A 108 4.13 14.82 9.85
N GLU A 109 3.40 15.92 10.03
CA GLU A 109 3.94 17.22 10.47
C GLU A 109 3.80 17.43 11.99
N PHE A 110 4.86 17.93 12.60
CA PHE A 110 4.94 18.20 14.04
C PHE A 110 5.40 19.62 14.36
N LYS A 111 4.91 20.16 15.49
CA LYS A 111 5.37 21.41 16.11
C LYS A 111 6.11 21.12 17.42
N ARG A 112 7.14 21.91 17.70
CA ARG A 112 7.92 21.81 18.94
C ARG A 112 7.18 22.43 20.12
N ALA A 113 7.33 21.81 21.28
CA ALA A 113 6.97 22.32 22.59
C ALA A 113 8.06 21.95 23.61
N SER A 114 8.13 22.69 24.71
CA SER A 114 9.04 22.42 25.84
C SER A 114 8.83 21.01 26.37
N ALA A 115 9.90 20.29 26.73
CA ALA A 115 9.83 18.90 27.19
C ALA A 115 8.96 18.75 28.44
N SER A 116 8.87 19.82 29.25
CA SER A 116 7.99 19.93 30.42
C SER A 116 6.49 19.80 30.12
N HIS A 117 6.06 19.85 28.85
CA HIS A 117 4.66 19.58 28.48
C HIS A 117 4.29 18.10 28.63
N ALA A 118 5.27 17.19 28.67
CA ALA A 118 5.02 15.79 29.03
C ALA A 118 4.88 15.69 30.57
N GLY A 119 3.76 15.16 31.05
CA GLY A 119 3.47 15.09 32.50
C GLY A 119 4.49 14.31 33.32
N ASN A 120 5.29 13.46 32.68
CA ASN A 120 6.36 12.63 33.25
C ASN A 120 7.75 13.00 32.69
N SER A 121 7.95 14.24 32.24
CA SER A 121 9.15 14.66 31.50
C SER A 121 10.46 14.30 32.20
N ASN A 122 10.59 14.52 33.51
CA ASN A 122 11.84 14.21 34.24
C ASN A 122 12.16 12.71 34.24
N THR A 123 11.14 11.86 34.38
CA THR A 123 11.31 10.39 34.31
C THR A 123 11.75 9.96 32.92
N LEU A 124 11.17 10.55 31.87
CA LEU A 124 11.55 10.28 30.48
C LEU A 124 12.98 10.73 30.17
N LYS A 125 13.35 11.95 30.55
CA LYS A 125 14.72 12.47 30.40
C LYS A 125 15.74 11.59 31.10
N LYS A 126 15.47 11.24 32.37
CA LYS A 126 16.33 10.36 33.16
C LYS A 126 16.46 8.98 32.52
N GLY A 127 15.35 8.38 32.07
CA GLY A 127 15.38 7.08 31.40
C GLY A 127 16.29 7.06 30.16
N ILE A 128 16.28 8.15 29.39
CA ILE A 128 17.19 8.32 28.25
C ILE A 128 18.64 8.49 28.73
N ILE A 129 18.91 9.40 29.67
CA ILE A 129 20.28 9.66 30.17
C ILE A 129 20.89 8.40 30.79
N ASP A 130 20.16 7.70 31.66
CA ASP A 130 20.60 6.46 32.30
C ASP A 130 20.95 5.40 31.24
N SER A 131 20.19 5.33 30.14
CA SER A 131 20.50 4.41 29.05
C SER A 131 21.80 4.74 28.30
N TYR A 132 22.20 6.02 28.21
CA TYR A 132 23.51 6.37 27.65
C TYR A 132 24.65 6.15 28.65
N MET A 133 24.39 6.36 29.96
CA MET A 133 25.37 6.08 31.02
C MET A 133 25.70 4.60 31.13
N ASP A 134 24.67 3.75 31.03
CA ASP A 134 24.79 2.31 31.18
C ASP A 134 25.19 1.59 29.87
N ASP A 135 25.49 2.33 28.79
CA ASP A 135 25.71 1.80 27.43
C ASP A 135 24.56 0.86 26.96
N SER A 136 23.32 1.19 27.35
CA SER A 136 22.11 0.41 27.11
C SER A 136 21.11 1.16 26.23
N THR A 137 21.61 1.76 25.15
CA THR A 137 20.81 2.59 24.24
C THR A 137 19.75 1.77 23.48
N ASP A 138 20.01 0.50 23.21
CA ASP A 138 19.05 -0.46 22.62
C ASP A 138 17.84 -0.74 23.52
N HIS A 139 17.90 -0.36 24.79
CA HIS A 139 16.82 -0.56 25.77
C HIS A 139 16.02 0.70 26.07
N ILE A 140 16.30 1.83 25.41
CA ILE A 140 15.57 3.09 25.65
C ILE A 140 14.08 2.90 25.38
N GLU A 141 13.68 2.24 24.29
CA GLU A 141 12.26 2.02 23.98
C GLU A 141 11.52 1.29 25.12
N SER A 142 12.14 0.25 25.69
CA SER A 142 11.59 -0.50 26.82
C SER A 142 11.42 0.38 28.06
N LYS A 143 12.47 1.13 28.44
CA LYS A 143 12.43 2.06 29.58
C LYS A 143 11.39 3.18 29.39
N MET A 144 11.18 3.63 28.16
CA MET A 144 10.22 4.70 27.82
C MET A 144 8.77 4.19 27.76
N ASN A 145 8.54 2.98 27.23
CA ASN A 145 7.22 2.35 27.21
C ASN A 145 6.67 2.10 28.62
N ASP A 146 7.53 1.69 29.56
CA ASP A 146 7.15 1.55 30.96
C ASP A 146 6.75 2.88 31.61
N SER A 147 7.38 3.98 31.17
CA SER A 147 7.19 5.31 31.74
C SER A 147 5.98 6.04 31.18
N THR A 148 5.57 5.74 29.94
CA THR A 148 4.44 6.39 29.23
C THR A 148 3.09 5.68 29.44
N LYS A 149 3.08 4.39 29.81
CA LYS A 149 1.87 3.65 30.15
C LYS A 149 1.33 4.05 31.54
N ASN A 150 0.54 5.12 31.57
CA ASN A 150 -0.20 5.56 32.75
C ASN A 150 -1.06 4.42 33.34
N GLY A 151 -0.69 3.94 34.54
CA GLY A 151 -1.55 3.03 35.32
C GLY A 151 -0.83 2.04 36.24
N SER A 152 0.48 1.82 36.07
CA SER A 152 1.21 0.92 36.98
C SER A 152 1.59 1.63 38.28
N SER A 153 1.28 1.01 39.42
CA SER A 153 1.72 1.42 40.77
C SER A 153 3.24 1.58 40.93
N SER A 154 4.03 1.10 39.97
CA SER A 154 5.48 1.31 39.90
C SER A 154 5.92 2.72 39.47
N SER A 155 5.06 3.53 38.83
CA SER A 155 5.45 4.86 38.35
C SER A 155 5.70 5.85 39.49
N LYS A 156 4.89 5.80 40.57
CA LYS A 156 5.07 6.63 41.77
C LYS A 156 6.36 6.33 42.53
N ALA A 157 6.79 5.06 42.56
CA ALA A 157 8.06 4.66 43.18
C ALA A 157 9.29 5.13 42.37
N ARG A 158 9.16 5.23 41.04
CA ARG A 158 10.21 5.75 40.15
C ARG A 158 10.30 7.28 40.18
N GLU A 159 9.18 7.98 40.35
CA GLU A 159 9.15 9.44 40.52
C GLU A 159 9.91 9.87 41.79
N SER A 160 9.82 9.09 42.88
CA SER A 160 10.64 9.30 44.08
C SER A 160 12.13 8.99 43.89
N ALA A 161 12.49 8.10 42.96
CA ALA A 161 13.89 7.82 42.62
C ALA A 161 14.48 8.81 41.59
N ALA A 162 13.62 9.52 40.85
CA ALA A 162 14.04 10.63 39.99
C ALA A 162 14.44 11.87 40.82
N ALA A 163 13.92 12.02 42.05
CA ALA A 163 14.22 13.14 42.94
C ALA A 163 15.69 13.25 43.41
N SER A 164 16.55 12.24 43.18
CA SER A 164 17.97 12.33 43.54
C SER A 164 18.82 13.04 42.48
N TYR A 165 18.34 13.14 41.25
CA TYR A 165 18.88 14.04 40.23
C TYR A 165 18.05 15.32 40.31
N GLY A 166 18.69 16.49 40.41
CA GLY A 166 17.97 17.75 40.33
C GLY A 166 17.11 17.84 39.06
N SER A 167 16.21 18.82 38.98
CA SER A 167 15.38 19.03 37.79
C SER A 167 16.24 19.03 36.51
N ILE A 168 16.05 18.04 35.63
CA ILE A 168 16.82 17.91 34.38
C ILE A 168 16.30 18.95 33.39
N GLY A 169 17.22 19.76 32.85
CA GLY A 169 16.90 20.80 31.88
C GLY A 169 16.35 20.23 30.57
N ASP A 170 15.73 21.06 29.73
CA ASP A 170 15.42 20.68 28.34
C ASP A 170 16.70 20.62 27.49
N HIS A 171 17.75 21.31 27.93
CA HIS A 171 19.11 21.20 27.44
C HIS A 171 20.02 20.90 28.64
N ASP A 172 20.69 19.74 28.64
CA ASP A 172 21.56 19.36 29.76
C ASP A 172 22.83 18.65 29.30
N VAL A 173 23.91 18.80 30.06
CA VAL A 173 25.22 18.23 29.77
C VAL A 173 25.57 17.23 30.85
N VAL A 174 25.80 15.98 30.45
CA VAL A 174 26.05 14.88 31.37
C VAL A 174 27.37 14.20 31.01
N LYS A 175 28.26 14.10 31.99
CA LYS A 175 29.56 13.41 31.85
C LYS A 175 29.33 11.90 31.80
N ILE A 176 29.46 11.31 30.61
CA ILE A 176 29.24 9.86 30.38
C ILE A 176 30.43 9.04 30.93
N ASN A 177 31.65 9.53 30.72
CA ASN A 177 32.88 8.93 31.24
C ASN A 177 33.97 10.00 31.42
N ASP A 178 35.18 9.60 31.78
CA ASP A 178 36.29 10.54 32.04
C ASP A 178 36.76 11.39 30.87
N HIS A 179 36.34 11.07 29.65
CA HIS A 179 36.78 11.72 28.42
C HIS A 179 35.61 12.21 27.56
N THR A 180 34.35 11.97 27.96
CA THR A 180 33.19 12.23 27.10
C THR A 180 32.03 12.84 27.89
N GLU A 181 31.54 13.97 27.39
CA GLU A 181 30.27 14.57 27.79
C GLU A 181 29.23 14.34 26.69
N ALA A 182 28.03 13.95 27.09
CA ALA A 182 26.85 13.94 26.25
C ALA A 182 26.00 15.18 26.53
N ILE A 183 25.58 15.85 25.47
CA ILE A 183 24.70 17.00 25.49
C ILE A 183 23.34 16.52 24.99
N PHE A 184 22.33 16.61 25.84
CA PHE A 184 20.97 16.18 25.56
C PHE A 184 20.09 17.39 25.31
N ASP A 185 19.37 17.37 24.19
CA ASP A 185 18.26 18.26 23.90
C ASP A 185 16.96 17.45 23.97
N PHE A 186 15.98 17.90 24.76
CA PHE A 186 14.69 17.26 24.94
C PHE A 186 13.56 18.21 24.54
N GLU A 187 12.55 17.69 23.85
CA GLU A 187 11.36 18.45 23.44
C GLU A 187 10.12 17.54 23.38
N VAL A 188 8.94 18.14 23.34
CA VAL A 188 7.71 17.45 22.92
C VAL A 188 7.37 17.85 21.49
N LEU A 189 7.16 16.87 20.63
CA LEU A 189 6.69 17.05 19.26
C LEU A 189 5.19 16.79 19.21
N THR A 190 4.44 17.86 19.04
CA THR A 190 2.97 17.84 18.99
C THR A 190 2.48 17.67 17.56
N SER A 191 1.58 16.73 17.34
CA SER A 191 1.01 16.47 16.02
C SER A 191 0.23 17.69 15.52
N VAL A 192 0.54 18.17 14.31
CA VAL A 192 -0.20 19.29 13.70
C VAL A 192 -1.62 18.88 13.33
N SER A 193 -1.81 17.63 12.88
CA SER A 193 -3.13 17.10 12.53
C SER A 193 -3.97 16.76 13.75
N GLY A 194 -3.34 16.52 14.89
CA GLY A 194 -3.99 16.05 16.13
C GLY A 194 -4.45 14.59 16.08
N ASN A 195 -4.35 13.94 14.92
CA ASN A 195 -4.85 12.59 14.63
C ASN A 195 -3.84 11.48 14.93
N VAL A 196 -2.57 11.84 15.12
CA VAL A 196 -1.50 10.90 15.54
C VAL A 196 -0.97 11.31 16.91
N SER A 197 -0.29 10.38 17.58
CA SER A 197 0.29 10.61 18.91
C SER A 197 1.31 11.75 18.90
N ASP A 198 1.40 12.45 20.03
CA ASP A 198 2.54 13.32 20.31
C ASP A 198 3.75 12.48 20.73
N TYR A 199 4.94 13.02 20.52
CA TYR A 199 6.20 12.33 20.79
C TYR A 199 7.06 13.09 21.79
N PHE A 200 7.66 12.37 22.74
CA PHE A 200 8.77 12.88 23.54
C PHE A 200 10.05 12.66 22.75
N ALA A 201 10.65 13.74 22.28
CA ALA A 201 11.79 13.72 21.39
C ALA A 201 13.07 14.11 22.12
N TYR A 202 14.17 13.50 21.70
CA TYR A 202 15.50 13.81 22.19
C TYR A 202 16.54 13.79 21.07
N LYS A 203 17.61 14.54 21.27
CA LYS A 203 18.81 14.51 20.44
C LYS A 203 20.03 14.50 21.35
N VAL A 204 21.02 13.69 20.99
CA VAL A 204 22.27 13.57 21.76
C VAL A 204 23.43 13.94 20.88
N SER A 205 24.31 14.77 21.40
CA SER A 205 25.62 15.04 20.79
C SER A 205 26.72 14.80 21.82
N PHE A 206 27.91 14.45 21.35
CA PHE A 206 29.04 14.11 22.21
C PHE A 206 30.18 15.09 21.99
N ARG A 207 30.88 15.42 23.07
CA ARG A 207 32.16 16.14 23.00
C ARG A 207 33.21 15.48 23.89
N ASN A 208 34.45 15.48 23.40
CA ASN A 208 35.58 15.00 24.19
C ASN A 208 35.98 16.06 25.21
N ILE A 209 36.23 15.61 26.43
CA ILE A 209 36.78 16.42 27.51
C ILE A 209 38.28 16.13 27.53
N GLU A 210 39.08 17.06 27.04
CA GLU A 210 40.52 17.01 27.31
C GLU A 210 40.72 17.31 28.80
N ASN A 211 41.05 16.28 29.57
CA ASN A 211 41.53 16.49 30.93
C ASN A 211 42.82 17.30 30.85
N GLN A 212 42.73 18.61 31.09
CA GLN A 212 43.89 19.42 31.46
C GLN A 212 44.38 18.96 32.82
N THR A 213 45.05 17.80 32.84
CA THR A 213 45.87 17.38 33.95
C THR A 213 47.06 18.33 33.98
N ASN A 214 46.93 19.37 34.82
CA ASN A 214 48.04 20.22 35.24
C ASN A 214 49.14 19.33 35.82
N ASN A 215 50.06 18.87 34.97
CA ASN A 215 51.22 18.10 35.37
C ASN A 215 52.38 19.07 35.67
N THR A 216 52.21 19.91 36.69
CA THR A 216 53.34 20.53 37.39
C THR A 216 53.94 19.48 38.31
N ASN A 217 54.84 18.67 37.76
CA ASN A 217 55.85 17.94 38.53
C ASN A 217 57.20 18.12 37.85
N VAL A 218 57.76 19.31 38.07
CA VAL A 218 59.20 19.57 37.92
C VAL A 218 59.88 18.86 39.07
N THR A 219 60.42 17.67 38.81
CA THR A 219 61.29 16.97 39.75
C THR A 219 62.61 17.75 39.85
N ASN A 220 62.73 18.55 40.91
CA ASN A 220 63.99 19.10 41.38
C ASN A 220 64.93 17.94 41.74
N THR A 221 65.98 17.72 40.94
CA THR A 221 67.16 16.97 41.36
C THR A 221 68.41 17.67 40.88
N THR A 222 68.87 18.65 41.66
CA THR A 222 70.27 19.07 41.67
C THR A 222 70.57 19.64 43.04
N ASN A 223 71.18 18.82 43.89
CA ASN A 223 72.10 19.23 44.94
C ASN A 223 72.79 17.98 45.50
N VAL A 224 73.83 17.53 44.80
CA VAL A 224 74.94 16.82 45.44
C VAL A 224 76.07 17.82 45.55
N THR A 225 76.14 18.44 46.71
CA THR A 225 77.33 19.10 47.24
C THR A 225 78.43 18.06 47.32
N ASN A 226 79.49 18.20 46.52
CA ASN A 226 80.80 17.67 46.86
C ASN A 226 81.86 18.68 46.44
N THR A 227 82.06 19.62 47.34
CA THR A 227 83.21 20.48 47.45
C THR A 227 84.39 19.64 47.92
N THR A 228 85.35 19.36 47.05
CA THR A 228 86.71 19.01 47.49
C THR A 228 87.70 19.90 46.77
N ASN A 229 88.11 20.95 47.49
CA ASN A 229 89.29 21.76 47.18
C ASN A 229 90.50 20.84 46.98
N ILE A 230 91.11 20.89 45.80
CA ILE A 230 92.50 20.49 45.61
C ILE A 230 93.30 21.77 45.50
N THR A 231 93.75 22.24 46.66
CA THR A 231 94.79 23.25 46.78
C THR A 231 96.14 22.57 46.54
N ASN A 232 96.96 23.18 45.69
CA ASN A 232 98.42 23.01 45.56
C ASN A 232 98.95 21.68 44.99
N LEU A 233 99.35 21.70 43.72
CA LEU A 233 100.53 20.95 43.26
C LEU A 233 101.40 21.82 42.35
N THR A 234 102.48 22.34 42.94
CA THR A 234 103.66 22.85 42.22
C THR A 234 104.86 22.17 42.85
N GLN A 235 105.19 20.96 42.38
CA GLN A 235 106.44 20.24 42.67
C GLN A 235 106.75 19.22 41.55
N PRO A 236 108.03 18.86 41.36
CA PRO A 236 108.58 18.44 40.08
C PRO A 236 108.22 17.00 39.70
N MET A 237 108.32 16.76 38.40
CA MET A 237 107.73 15.67 37.65
C MET A 237 108.63 14.43 37.66
N ASP A 238 108.26 13.45 38.49
CA ASP A 238 108.85 12.10 38.49
C ASP A 238 107.96 11.14 37.67
N ASN A 239 108.59 10.23 36.92
CA ASN A 239 107.98 9.35 35.90
C ASN A 239 106.87 8.38 36.42
N GLN A 240 106.67 8.28 37.74
CA GLN A 240 105.59 7.49 38.35
C GLN A 240 104.23 8.22 38.31
N THR A 241 104.23 9.54 38.16
CA THR A 241 103.04 10.41 38.16
C THR A 241 102.26 10.38 36.83
N ASN A 242 102.94 10.10 35.71
CA ASN A 242 102.30 9.97 34.39
C ASN A 242 101.41 8.72 34.29
N ALA A 243 101.79 7.61 34.92
CA ALA A 243 100.97 6.39 34.92
C ALA A 243 99.66 6.59 35.71
N THR A 244 99.73 7.31 36.84
CA THR A 244 98.55 7.62 37.67
C THR A 244 97.62 8.62 36.98
N PHE A 245 98.17 9.61 36.27
CA PHE A 245 97.38 10.55 35.47
C PHE A 245 96.69 9.88 34.29
N LEU A 246 97.41 9.04 33.51
CA LEU A 246 96.84 8.30 32.39
C LEU A 246 95.77 7.30 32.84
N LYS A 247 95.98 6.65 34.00
CA LYS A 247 94.97 5.78 34.61
C LYS A 247 93.73 6.56 35.06
N GLY A 248 93.91 7.75 35.65
CA GLY A 248 92.80 8.63 36.00
C GLY A 248 92.01 9.12 34.78
N LEU A 249 92.70 9.44 33.68
CA LEU A 249 92.07 9.82 32.41
C LEU A 249 91.27 8.65 31.80
N TYR A 250 91.82 7.43 31.84
CA TYR A 250 91.14 6.22 31.40
C TYR A 250 89.90 5.92 32.25
N ASP A 251 90.02 5.96 33.57
CA ASP A 251 88.91 5.73 34.50
C ASP A 251 87.78 6.77 34.28
N TYR A 252 88.14 8.03 33.97
CA TYR A 252 87.18 9.08 33.61
C TYR A 252 86.51 8.86 32.24
N LEU A 253 87.26 8.47 31.21
CA LEU A 253 86.72 8.12 29.90
C LEU A 253 85.79 6.91 29.96
N ALA A 254 86.17 5.88 30.72
CA ALA A 254 85.34 4.70 30.97
C ALA A 254 84.06 5.06 31.75
N PHE A 255 84.16 5.99 32.70
CA PHE A 255 83.00 6.53 33.40
C PHE A 255 82.06 7.27 32.44
N LEU A 256 82.58 8.18 31.60
CA LEU A 256 81.77 8.91 30.61
C LEU A 256 81.11 7.97 29.59
N ALA A 257 81.84 6.96 29.12
CA ALA A 257 81.32 5.95 28.20
C ALA A 257 80.18 5.13 28.84
N ASN A 258 80.36 4.70 30.10
CA ASN A 258 79.31 4.00 30.84
C ASN A 258 78.11 4.91 31.14
N LEU A 259 78.33 6.18 31.49
CA LEU A 259 77.28 7.15 31.73
C LEU A 259 76.43 7.36 30.47
N LEU A 260 77.08 7.56 29.31
CA LEU A 260 76.41 7.67 28.02
C LEU A 260 75.67 6.38 27.67
N PHE A 261 76.33 5.22 27.75
CA PHE A 261 75.68 3.95 27.43
C PHE A 261 74.45 3.68 28.30
N ASN A 262 74.55 3.92 29.60
CA ASN A 262 73.44 3.74 30.55
C ASN A 262 72.32 4.76 30.33
N ALA A 263 72.61 5.98 29.88
CA ALA A 263 71.60 6.97 29.53
C ALA A 263 70.86 6.62 28.23
N TRP A 264 71.56 6.09 27.22
CA TRP A 264 70.98 5.77 25.90
C TRP A 264 70.26 4.42 25.84
N LYS A 265 70.72 3.41 26.58
CA LYS A 265 70.12 2.07 26.62
C LYS A 265 68.59 2.07 26.85
N PRO A 266 68.03 2.77 27.87
CA PRO A 266 66.59 2.78 28.09
C PRO A 266 65.84 3.48 26.95
N ILE A 267 66.39 4.56 26.39
CA ILE A 267 65.79 5.30 25.27
C ILE A 267 65.64 4.39 24.05
N ILE A 268 66.72 3.67 23.69
CA ILE A 268 66.70 2.72 22.57
C ILE A 268 65.70 1.59 22.84
N GLY A 269 65.67 1.07 24.07
CA GLY A 269 64.72 0.02 24.46
C GLY A 269 63.26 0.47 24.32
N THR A 270 62.92 1.66 24.81
CA THR A 270 61.58 2.24 24.65
C THR A 270 61.24 2.46 23.17
N LEU A 271 62.18 2.96 22.37
CA LEU A 271 61.96 3.17 20.94
C LEU A 271 61.65 1.86 20.21
N ILE A 272 62.43 0.80 20.47
CA ILE A 272 62.19 -0.53 19.88
C ILE A 272 60.82 -1.07 20.28
N ASN A 273 60.44 -0.98 21.56
CA ASN A 273 59.13 -1.42 22.03
C ASN A 273 57.99 -0.64 21.35
N ASN A 274 58.12 0.68 21.22
CA ASN A 274 57.12 1.51 20.55
C ASN A 274 56.99 1.13 19.06
N PHE A 275 58.09 0.87 18.36
CA PHE A 275 58.05 0.37 16.98
C PHE A 275 57.38 -1.00 16.88
N LEU A 276 57.65 -1.91 17.82
CA LEU A 276 57.03 -3.23 17.85
C LEU A 276 55.51 -3.14 18.09
N MET A 277 55.08 -2.27 19.00
CA MET A 277 53.67 -1.99 19.25
C MET A 277 52.99 -1.41 18.01
N LEU A 278 53.63 -0.44 17.34
CA LEU A 278 53.12 0.15 16.09
C LEU A 278 52.99 -0.91 14.99
N TYR A 279 54.00 -1.77 14.84
CA TYR A 279 53.98 -2.87 13.86
C TYR A 279 52.81 -3.82 14.12
N ASN A 280 52.59 -4.23 15.37
CA ASN A 280 51.47 -5.10 15.73
C ASN A 280 50.12 -4.43 15.48
N ALA A 281 49.97 -3.15 15.86
CA ALA A 281 48.74 -2.39 15.61
C ALA A 281 48.43 -2.25 14.11
N LEU A 282 49.46 -2.05 13.27
CA LEU A 282 49.29 -2.05 11.82
C LEU A 282 48.86 -3.43 11.30
N GLY A 283 49.42 -4.51 11.85
CA GLY A 283 49.01 -5.88 11.52
C GLY A 283 47.54 -6.15 11.87
N GLU A 284 47.09 -5.72 13.05
CA GLU A 284 45.69 -5.82 13.46
C GLU A 284 44.75 -5.00 12.56
N LEU A 285 45.15 -3.78 12.19
CA LEU A 285 44.40 -2.93 11.27
C LEU A 285 44.24 -3.58 9.89
N VAL A 286 45.32 -4.16 9.36
CA VAL A 286 45.29 -4.90 8.08
C VAL A 286 44.35 -6.09 8.16
N ASN A 287 44.38 -6.85 9.25
CA ASN A 287 43.47 -7.99 9.45
C ASN A 287 42.01 -7.54 9.56
N LEU A 288 41.73 -6.44 10.27
CA LEU A 288 40.39 -5.86 10.37
C LEU A 288 39.87 -5.44 8.99
N PHE A 289 40.72 -4.79 8.19
CA PHE A 289 40.35 -4.40 6.83
C PHE A 289 40.11 -5.59 5.91
N ALA A 290 40.93 -6.65 6.02
CA ALA A 290 40.73 -7.89 5.28
C ALA A 290 39.39 -8.54 5.61
N ASN A 291 39.05 -8.63 6.89
CA ASN A 291 37.75 -9.17 7.34
C ASN A 291 36.58 -8.30 6.85
N PHE A 292 36.70 -6.98 6.92
CA PHE A 292 35.70 -6.06 6.39
C PHE A 292 35.45 -6.29 4.89
N LEU A 293 36.49 -6.51 4.09
CA LEU A 293 36.34 -6.81 2.66
C LEU A 293 35.66 -8.16 2.40
N ILE A 294 35.94 -9.17 3.23
CA ILE A 294 35.26 -10.47 3.16
C ILE A 294 33.76 -10.31 3.45
N ASP A 295 33.42 -9.57 4.50
CA ASP A 295 32.02 -9.32 4.87
C ASP A 295 31.29 -8.52 3.79
N LEU A 296 31.97 -7.52 3.19
CA LEU A 296 31.43 -6.75 2.08
C LEU A 296 31.16 -7.64 0.85
N GLN A 297 32.06 -8.57 0.54
CA GLN A 297 31.86 -9.53 -0.55
C GLN A 297 30.64 -10.43 -0.28
N ALA A 298 30.51 -10.95 0.94
CA ALA A 298 29.36 -11.77 1.34
C ALA A 298 28.04 -11.00 1.22
N LEU A 299 28.03 -9.71 1.60
CA LEU A 299 26.87 -8.83 1.42
C LEU A 299 26.52 -8.65 -0.06
N MET A 300 27.52 -8.44 -0.93
CA MET A 300 27.31 -8.30 -2.37
C MET A 300 26.76 -9.58 -2.99
N ASP A 301 27.24 -10.75 -2.56
CA ASP A 301 26.73 -12.04 -3.02
C ASP A 301 25.26 -12.25 -2.58
N ALA A 302 24.93 -11.91 -1.33
CA ALA A 302 23.56 -11.98 -0.82
C ALA A 302 22.60 -11.04 -1.58
N LEU A 303 23.05 -9.83 -1.91
CA LEU A 303 22.30 -8.89 -2.76
C LEU A 303 22.10 -9.46 -4.17
N GLY A 304 23.12 -10.12 -4.74
CA GLY A 304 23.01 -10.81 -6.02
C GLY A 304 21.93 -11.89 -6.02
N GLU A 305 21.87 -12.72 -4.98
CA GLU A 305 20.84 -13.75 -4.84
C GLU A 305 19.44 -13.16 -4.61
N LEU A 306 19.33 -12.07 -3.83
CA LEU A 306 18.06 -11.35 -3.66
C LEU A 306 17.52 -10.82 -5.00
N LEU A 307 18.39 -10.26 -5.85
CA LEU A 307 18.00 -9.76 -7.16
C LEU A 307 17.53 -10.89 -8.09
N LYS A 308 18.19 -12.05 -8.07
CA LYS A 308 17.73 -13.24 -8.83
C LYS A 308 16.38 -13.73 -8.35
N MET A 309 16.16 -13.76 -7.04
CA MET A 309 14.86 -14.13 -6.46
C MET A 309 13.76 -13.17 -6.94
N LEU A 310 14.03 -11.86 -6.90
CA LEU A 310 13.07 -10.86 -7.36
C LEU A 310 12.77 -10.97 -8.86
N GLU A 311 13.78 -11.28 -9.68
CA GLU A 311 13.58 -11.56 -11.11
C GLU A 311 12.67 -12.78 -11.33
N SER A 312 12.85 -13.85 -10.54
CA SER A 312 11.99 -15.04 -10.60
C SER A 312 10.55 -14.72 -10.22
N LEU A 313 10.35 -13.99 -9.12
CA LEU A 313 9.01 -13.55 -8.69
C LEU A 313 8.33 -12.70 -9.77
N TRP A 314 9.08 -11.84 -10.45
CA TRP A 314 8.54 -11.04 -11.54
C TRP A 314 8.08 -11.89 -12.73
N LYS A 315 8.84 -12.94 -13.08
CA LYS A 315 8.45 -13.90 -14.14
C LYS A 315 7.19 -14.68 -13.78
N GLU A 316 7.07 -15.11 -12.53
CA GLU A 316 5.87 -15.79 -12.04
C GLU A 316 4.64 -14.87 -12.08
N LEU A 317 4.80 -13.61 -11.68
CA LEU A 317 3.74 -12.61 -11.74
C LEU A 317 3.28 -12.36 -13.19
N ASP A 318 4.22 -12.22 -14.13
CA ASP A 318 3.91 -12.10 -15.56
C ASP A 318 3.14 -13.33 -16.08
N GLY A 319 3.54 -14.53 -15.66
CA GLY A 319 2.83 -15.77 -15.95
C GLY A 319 1.39 -15.77 -15.43
N LEU A 320 1.18 -15.31 -14.19
CA LEU A 320 -0.14 -15.21 -13.58
C LEU A 320 -1.03 -14.19 -14.31
N LEU A 321 -0.47 -13.03 -14.70
CA LEU A 321 -1.20 -12.02 -15.47
C LEU A 321 -1.64 -12.54 -16.85
N LYS A 322 -0.79 -13.32 -17.53
CA LYS A 322 -1.14 -14.00 -18.79
C LYS A 322 -2.27 -15.00 -18.60
N LEU A 323 -2.22 -15.80 -17.53
CA LEU A 323 -3.29 -16.75 -17.21
C LEU A 323 -4.61 -16.04 -16.94
N LEU A 324 -4.56 -14.91 -16.21
CA LEU A 324 -5.75 -14.09 -15.96
C LEU A 324 -6.34 -13.53 -17.26
N ALA A 325 -5.50 -13.06 -18.19
CA ALA A 325 -5.96 -12.60 -19.49
C ALA A 325 -6.65 -13.72 -20.31
N ILE A 326 -6.09 -14.93 -20.30
CA ILE A 326 -6.71 -16.11 -20.93
C ILE A 326 -8.06 -16.42 -20.29
N LEU A 327 -8.15 -16.38 -18.96
CA LEU A 327 -9.39 -16.64 -18.23
C LEU A 327 -10.48 -15.61 -18.57
N MET A 328 -10.11 -14.33 -18.63
CA MET A 328 -11.05 -13.26 -19.02
C MET A 328 -11.56 -13.46 -20.45
N ASN A 329 -10.70 -13.87 -21.38
CA ASN A 329 -11.11 -14.18 -22.75
C ASN A 329 -12.05 -15.39 -22.81
N LEU A 330 -11.80 -16.44 -22.02
CA LEU A 330 -12.69 -17.60 -21.91
C LEU A 330 -14.07 -17.22 -21.36
N ILE A 331 -14.11 -16.34 -20.34
CA ILE A 331 -15.36 -15.82 -19.78
C ILE A 331 -16.14 -15.05 -20.86
N GLN A 332 -15.48 -14.21 -21.66
CA GLN A 332 -16.14 -13.48 -22.75
C GLN A 332 -16.73 -14.45 -23.78
N GLN A 333 -15.96 -15.46 -24.21
CA GLN A 333 -16.45 -16.47 -25.15
C GLN A 333 -17.66 -17.25 -24.60
N LEU A 334 -17.69 -17.52 -23.30
CA LEU A 334 -18.82 -18.19 -22.66
C LEU A 334 -20.07 -17.28 -22.65
N LEU A 335 -19.91 -15.99 -22.38
CA LEU A 335 -21.00 -15.01 -22.44
C LEU A 335 -21.56 -14.89 -23.86
N ASP A 336 -20.68 -14.83 -24.87
CA ASP A 336 -21.09 -14.77 -26.28
C ASP A 336 -21.86 -16.04 -26.68
N LEU A 337 -21.43 -17.22 -26.22
CA LEU A 337 -22.14 -18.48 -26.44
C LEU A 337 -23.52 -18.48 -25.76
N ILE A 338 -23.63 -17.98 -24.53
CA ILE A 338 -24.90 -17.87 -23.82
C ILE A 338 -25.85 -16.95 -24.59
N GLN A 339 -25.36 -15.81 -25.08
CA GLN A 339 -26.17 -14.89 -25.90
C GLN A 339 -26.67 -15.57 -27.17
N ALA A 340 -25.80 -16.28 -27.89
CA ALA A 340 -26.18 -17.01 -29.10
C ALA A 340 -27.26 -18.08 -28.82
N ILE A 341 -27.18 -18.78 -27.68
CA ILE A 341 -28.20 -19.74 -27.27
C ILE A 341 -29.54 -19.05 -26.98
N ILE A 342 -29.53 -17.91 -26.29
CA ILE A 342 -30.74 -17.12 -26.02
C ILE A 342 -31.39 -16.68 -27.33
N ASP A 343 -30.60 -16.13 -28.25
CA ASP A 343 -31.09 -15.66 -29.55
C ASP A 343 -31.69 -16.81 -30.37
N PHE A 344 -31.05 -17.99 -30.36
CA PHE A 344 -31.58 -19.19 -31.00
C PHE A 344 -32.93 -19.63 -30.41
N ILE A 345 -33.06 -19.61 -29.07
CA ILE A 345 -34.31 -19.97 -28.40
C ILE A 345 -35.43 -19.00 -28.77
N LEU A 346 -35.15 -17.69 -28.79
CA LEU A 346 -36.14 -16.68 -29.17
C LEU A 346 -36.61 -16.88 -30.62
N GLN A 347 -35.69 -17.10 -31.55
CA GLN A 347 -36.04 -17.40 -32.95
C GLN A 347 -36.88 -18.66 -33.09
N LEU A 348 -36.58 -19.70 -32.30
CA LEU A 348 -37.37 -20.94 -32.29
C LEU A 348 -38.80 -20.70 -31.77
N ILE A 349 -38.94 -19.89 -30.71
CA ILE A 349 -40.25 -19.51 -30.17
C ILE A 349 -41.05 -18.72 -31.21
N ASP A 350 -40.43 -17.72 -31.85
CA ASP A 350 -41.09 -16.91 -32.87
C ASP A 350 -41.55 -17.76 -34.07
N ALA A 351 -40.71 -18.69 -34.53
CA ALA A 351 -41.05 -19.62 -35.59
C ALA A 351 -42.22 -20.54 -35.21
N LEU A 352 -42.26 -21.02 -33.96
CA LEU A 352 -43.35 -21.85 -33.46
C LEU A 352 -44.67 -21.06 -33.37
N ILE A 353 -44.62 -19.81 -32.92
CA ILE A 353 -45.79 -18.92 -32.87
C ILE A 353 -46.32 -18.68 -34.29
N ALA A 354 -45.45 -18.39 -35.25
CA ALA A 354 -45.84 -18.20 -36.65
C ALA A 354 -46.55 -19.44 -37.22
N LEU A 355 -45.99 -20.63 -37.00
CA LEU A 355 -46.60 -21.89 -37.43
C LEU A 355 -47.98 -22.12 -36.78
N LEU A 356 -48.12 -21.81 -35.50
CA LEU A 356 -49.41 -21.93 -34.80
C LEU A 356 -50.47 -20.96 -35.35
N MET A 357 -50.07 -19.73 -35.70
CA MET A 357 -50.98 -18.76 -36.32
C MET A 357 -51.44 -19.22 -37.71
N GLU A 358 -50.52 -19.69 -38.55
CA GLU A 358 -50.86 -20.26 -39.86
C GLU A 358 -51.82 -21.46 -39.74
N LEU A 359 -51.58 -22.36 -38.79
CA LEU A 359 -52.44 -23.51 -38.53
C LEU A 359 -53.84 -23.07 -38.09
N LEU A 360 -53.94 -22.03 -37.26
CA LEU A 360 -55.21 -21.51 -36.77
C LEU A 360 -56.00 -20.82 -37.88
N GLU A 361 -55.34 -20.05 -38.75
CA GLU A 361 -55.96 -19.46 -39.94
C GLU A 361 -56.49 -20.53 -40.89
N TRP A 362 -55.69 -21.58 -41.14
CA TRP A 362 -56.12 -22.70 -41.97
C TRP A 362 -57.34 -23.42 -41.37
N LEU A 363 -57.34 -23.67 -40.06
CA LEU A 363 -58.47 -24.30 -39.37
C LEU A 363 -59.73 -23.44 -39.45
N TYR A 364 -59.60 -22.12 -39.28
CA TYR A 364 -60.71 -21.19 -39.44
C TYR A 364 -61.29 -21.22 -40.85
N ALA A 365 -60.44 -21.21 -41.88
CA ALA A 365 -60.86 -21.31 -43.27
C ALA A 365 -61.59 -22.63 -43.57
N LEU A 366 -61.09 -23.75 -43.01
CA LEU A 366 -61.75 -25.05 -43.13
C LEU A 366 -63.14 -25.05 -42.49
N ILE A 367 -63.29 -24.44 -41.31
CA ILE A 367 -64.59 -24.30 -40.64
C ILE A 367 -65.57 -23.49 -41.50
N GLN A 368 -65.13 -22.36 -42.07
CA GLN A 368 -65.97 -21.56 -42.97
C GLN A 368 -66.41 -22.34 -44.21
N PHE A 369 -65.49 -23.07 -44.83
CA PHE A 369 -65.81 -23.95 -45.97
C PHE A 369 -66.87 -25.00 -45.61
N LEU A 370 -66.77 -25.63 -44.43
CA LEU A 370 -67.77 -26.60 -43.98
C LEU A 370 -69.14 -25.97 -43.72
N ILE A 371 -69.19 -24.76 -43.16
CA ILE A 371 -70.43 -24.00 -42.97
C ILE A 371 -71.09 -23.71 -44.33
N ASP A 372 -70.32 -23.25 -45.31
CA ASP A 372 -70.82 -22.97 -46.65
C ASP A 372 -71.37 -24.23 -47.33
N LEU A 373 -70.68 -25.37 -47.19
CA LEU A 373 -71.14 -26.66 -47.70
C LEU A 373 -72.48 -27.07 -47.05
N ILE A 374 -72.61 -26.92 -45.73
CA ILE A 374 -73.86 -27.19 -45.01
C ILE A 374 -74.99 -26.29 -45.52
N ASN A 375 -74.73 -25.00 -45.71
CA ASN A 375 -75.73 -24.06 -46.23
C ASN A 375 -76.18 -24.43 -47.65
N GLN A 376 -75.26 -24.82 -48.52
CA GLN A 376 -75.58 -25.31 -49.86
C GLN A 376 -76.44 -26.58 -49.82
N LEU A 377 -76.14 -27.51 -48.91
CA LEU A 377 -76.93 -28.73 -48.73
C LEU A 377 -78.34 -28.41 -48.24
N ILE A 378 -78.49 -27.48 -47.29
CA ILE A 378 -79.81 -27.02 -46.80
C ILE A 378 -80.60 -26.41 -47.96
N ALA A 379 -79.98 -25.55 -48.77
CA ALA A 379 -80.63 -24.93 -49.93
C ALA A 379 -81.08 -25.99 -50.95
N LEU A 380 -80.26 -27.01 -51.22
CA LEU A 380 -80.63 -28.13 -52.08
C LEU A 380 -81.84 -28.90 -51.54
N ILE A 381 -81.85 -29.22 -50.24
CA ILE A 381 -82.99 -29.89 -49.59
C ILE A 381 -84.26 -29.05 -49.71
N GLN A 382 -84.17 -27.74 -49.48
CA GLN A 382 -85.31 -26.82 -49.64
C GLN A 382 -85.83 -26.80 -51.08
N ALA A 383 -84.92 -26.78 -52.08
CA ALA A 383 -85.29 -26.84 -53.49
C ALA A 383 -86.01 -28.16 -53.84
N ILE A 384 -85.52 -29.30 -53.33
CA ILE A 384 -86.16 -30.60 -53.51
C ILE A 384 -87.55 -30.62 -52.86
N LEU A 385 -87.69 -30.10 -51.63
CA LEU A 385 -88.99 -30.01 -50.96
C LEU A 385 -89.98 -29.11 -51.73
N ALA A 386 -89.51 -27.98 -52.26
CA ALA A 386 -90.32 -27.09 -53.09
C ALA A 386 -90.76 -27.79 -54.39
N PHE A 387 -89.85 -28.49 -55.05
CA PHE A 387 -90.15 -29.30 -56.23
C PHE A 387 -91.18 -30.39 -55.93
N LEU A 388 -91.03 -31.14 -54.84
CA LEU A 388 -91.98 -32.18 -54.43
C LEU A 388 -93.37 -31.60 -54.13
N LYS A 389 -93.45 -30.43 -53.46
CA LYS A 389 -94.72 -29.72 -53.24
C LYS A 389 -95.37 -29.31 -54.56
N ALA A 390 -94.59 -28.75 -55.49
CA ALA A 390 -95.09 -28.35 -56.81
C ALA A 390 -95.58 -29.56 -57.61
N LEU A 391 -94.84 -30.67 -57.60
CA LEU A 391 -95.23 -31.93 -58.23
C LEU A 391 -96.52 -32.49 -57.61
N GLY A 392 -96.62 -32.48 -56.28
CA GLY A 392 -97.83 -32.90 -55.57
C GLY A 392 -99.05 -32.07 -55.96
N SER A 393 -98.92 -30.75 -56.00
CA SER A 393 -99.99 -29.84 -56.46
C SER A 393 -100.36 -30.09 -57.93
N PHE A 394 -99.39 -30.30 -58.81
CA PHE A 394 -99.64 -30.65 -60.21
C PHE A 394 -100.43 -31.96 -60.33
N LEU A 395 -100.05 -33.01 -59.60
CA LEU A 395 -100.75 -34.30 -59.62
C LEU A 395 -102.19 -34.17 -59.13
N ILE A 396 -102.44 -33.40 -58.06
CA ILE A 396 -103.79 -33.11 -57.57
C ILE A 396 -104.62 -32.44 -58.67
N ASN A 397 -104.08 -31.38 -59.30
CA ASN A 397 -104.77 -30.68 -60.38
C ASN A 397 -105.09 -31.58 -61.58
N VAL A 398 -104.17 -32.48 -61.94
CA VAL A 398 -104.39 -33.47 -63.02
C VAL A 398 -105.50 -34.45 -62.64
N ILE A 399 -105.51 -34.96 -61.40
CA ILE A 399 -106.55 -35.87 -60.92
C ILE A 399 -107.91 -35.15 -60.89
N GLU A 400 -108.00 -33.94 -60.35
CA GLU A 400 -109.22 -33.14 -60.33
C GLU A 400 -109.74 -32.90 -61.75
N SER A 401 -108.86 -32.51 -62.67
CA SER A 401 -109.21 -32.32 -64.08
C SER A 401 -109.72 -33.61 -64.73
N ALA A 402 -109.07 -34.75 -64.47
CA ALA A 402 -109.50 -36.04 -64.98
C ALA A 402 -110.87 -36.45 -64.42
N VAL A 403 -111.12 -36.23 -63.13
CA VAL A 403 -112.43 -36.47 -62.49
C VAL A 403 -113.50 -35.61 -63.16
N ILE A 404 -113.26 -34.31 -63.36
CA ILE A 404 -114.20 -33.41 -64.05
C ILE A 404 -114.52 -33.91 -65.46
N ILE A 405 -113.50 -34.30 -66.23
CA ILE A 405 -113.68 -34.83 -67.60
C ILE A 405 -114.54 -36.10 -67.58
N ILE A 406 -114.23 -37.06 -66.70
CA ILE A 406 -114.98 -38.32 -66.56
C ILE A 406 -116.43 -38.04 -66.16
N THR A 407 -116.66 -37.20 -65.14
CA THR A 407 -118.01 -36.85 -64.69
C THR A 407 -118.81 -36.16 -65.79
N THR A 408 -118.18 -35.22 -66.52
CA THR A 408 -118.82 -34.52 -67.64
C THR A 408 -119.18 -35.49 -68.77
N PHE A 409 -118.28 -36.40 -69.12
CA PHE A 409 -118.52 -37.44 -70.11
C PHE A 409 -119.68 -38.37 -69.70
N VAL A 410 -119.72 -38.79 -68.43
CA VAL A 410 -120.81 -39.62 -67.88
C VAL A 410 -122.15 -38.88 -67.96
N ILE A 411 -122.21 -37.60 -67.55
CA ILE A 411 -123.43 -36.77 -67.63
C ILE A 411 -123.91 -36.64 -69.08
N ILE A 412 -123.01 -36.34 -70.03
CA ILE A 412 -123.35 -36.22 -71.45
C ILE A 412 -123.88 -37.57 -71.99
N THR A 413 -123.24 -38.69 -71.63
CA THR A 413 -123.65 -40.02 -72.11
C THR A 413 -125.01 -40.43 -71.56
N ILE A 414 -125.24 -40.23 -70.26
CA ILE A 414 -126.55 -40.47 -69.63
C ILE A 414 -127.61 -39.53 -70.22
N GLY A 415 -127.29 -38.25 -70.37
CA GLY A 415 -128.17 -37.25 -70.96
C GLY A 415 -128.58 -37.61 -72.40
N ALA A 416 -127.62 -38.04 -73.22
CA ALA A 416 -127.87 -38.53 -74.57
C ALA A 416 -128.73 -39.80 -74.58
N PHE A 417 -128.47 -40.74 -73.67
CA PHE A 417 -129.26 -41.96 -73.53
C PHE A 417 -130.72 -41.68 -73.13
N VAL A 418 -130.93 -40.81 -72.14
CA VAL A 418 -132.27 -40.39 -71.68
C VAL A 418 -133.00 -39.64 -72.78
N TYR A 419 -132.34 -38.69 -73.44
CA TYR A 419 -132.91 -37.95 -74.57
C TYR A 419 -133.36 -38.88 -75.70
N ASN A 420 -132.54 -39.87 -76.05
CA ASN A 420 -132.85 -40.83 -77.11
C ASN A 420 -133.95 -41.84 -76.74
N ARG A 421 -134.25 -42.03 -75.43
CA ARG A 421 -135.34 -42.90 -74.96
C ARG A 421 -136.68 -42.18 -74.88
N ILE A 422 -136.69 -40.86 -74.67
CA ILE A 422 -137.91 -40.04 -74.58
C ILE A 422 -138.48 -39.74 -75.97
N ARG A 423 -137.62 -39.71 -77.00
CA ARG A 423 -138.02 -39.64 -78.40
C ARG A 423 -138.46 -41.01 -78.92
#